data_AF-A0A2U3YR43-F1
#
_entry.id   AF-A0A2U3YR43-F1
#
_cell.length_a   1.000
_cell.length_b   1.000
_cell.length_c   1.000
_cell.angle_alpha   90.00
_cell.angle_beta   90.00
_cell.angle_gamma   90.00
#
_symmetry.space_group_name_H-M   'P 1'
#
loop_
_entity.id
_entity.type
_entity.pdbx_description
1 polymer ?
#
loop_
_entity_poly.entity_id
_entity_poly.type
_entity_poly.pdbx_seq_one_letter_code
_entity_poly.pdbx_strand_id
1 'polypeptide(L)'
;MSAKLVAAALKNGNFQLSEEDRWIYQAVLDQYPGDLCGRRTLYLNMLQRYFPHKSRHDLVEHEKYCDQYHFAREQRRILISNWNENRRDFIQKAVLTLAEACAAHAMEDTLAKDRRKQQELCAHLKAKVLQWRAHQEEVARLEMEISAKRREKEKEKEKLWKEKELLQRAEKKKKV
;
A
#
# COMPACT_ATOMS: atom_id res chain seq x y z
N MET A 1 3.35 38.80 -2.44
CA MET A 1 4.23 39.78 -1.77
C MET A 1 5.62 39.95 -2.41
N SER A 2 6.08 39.08 -3.33
CA SER A 2 7.42 39.15 -3.91
C SER A 2 7.63 40.27 -4.96
N ALA A 3 6.58 40.68 -5.69
CA ALA A 3 6.70 41.72 -6.74
C ALA A 3 6.96 43.14 -6.18
N LYS A 4 6.50 43.46 -4.97
CA LYS A 4 6.73 44.78 -4.35
C LYS A 4 8.17 44.98 -3.86
N LEU A 5 8.84 43.90 -3.44
CA LEU A 5 10.26 43.94 -3.04
C LEU A 5 11.19 44.05 -4.26
N VAL A 6 10.87 43.35 -5.35
CA VAL A 6 11.63 43.47 -6.62
C VAL A 6 11.42 44.85 -7.27
N ALA A 7 10.20 45.40 -7.21
CA ALA A 7 9.93 46.76 -7.69
C ALA A 7 10.52 47.86 -6.81
N ALA A 8 10.68 47.63 -5.50
CA ALA A 8 11.39 48.55 -4.60
C ALA A 8 12.91 48.52 -4.86
N ALA A 9 13.48 47.35 -5.18
CA ALA A 9 14.89 47.21 -5.56
C ALA A 9 15.23 47.92 -6.88
N LEU A 10 14.31 47.95 -7.85
CA LEU A 10 14.48 48.69 -9.10
C LEU A 10 14.26 50.21 -8.96
N LYS A 11 13.80 50.68 -7.78
CA LYS A 11 13.52 52.11 -7.51
C LYS A 11 14.65 52.85 -6.79
N ASN A 12 15.75 52.19 -6.45
CA ASN A 12 16.98 52.84 -5.95
C ASN A 12 18.02 52.92 -7.08
N GLY A 13 17.65 53.62 -8.16
CA GLY A 13 18.60 54.01 -9.19
C GLY A 13 19.60 55.01 -8.61
N ASN A 14 20.86 54.61 -8.49
CA ASN A 14 22.07 55.45 -8.65
C ASN A 14 23.40 54.70 -8.42
N PHE A 15 23.35 53.46 -7.96
CA PHE A 15 24.54 52.60 -7.85
C PHE A 15 24.48 51.42 -8.84
N GLN A 16 24.54 51.75 -10.13
CA GLN A 16 24.94 50.76 -11.15
C GLN A 16 26.47 50.76 -11.23
N LEU A 17 27.10 49.67 -10.76
CA LEU A 17 28.48 49.34 -11.10
C LEU A 17 28.50 48.72 -12.50
N SER A 18 29.47 49.10 -13.33
CA SER A 18 29.78 48.37 -14.57
C SER A 18 30.26 46.93 -14.26
N GLU A 19 30.46 46.10 -15.26
CA GLU A 19 31.04 44.76 -15.04
C GLU A 19 32.48 44.84 -14.50
N GLU A 20 33.26 45.80 -14.98
CA GLU A 20 34.61 46.10 -14.49
C GLU A 20 34.59 46.58 -13.03
N ASP A 21 33.65 47.47 -12.70
CA ASP A 21 33.48 47.97 -11.34
C ASP A 21 33.06 46.86 -10.35
N ARG A 22 32.22 45.92 -10.80
CA ARG A 22 31.85 44.73 -10.02
C ARG A 22 33.06 43.83 -9.76
N TRP A 23 33.94 43.67 -10.74
CA TRP A 23 35.16 42.90 -10.59
C TRP A 23 36.13 43.57 -9.61
N ILE A 24 36.32 44.89 -9.71
CA ILE A 24 37.13 45.67 -8.76
C ILE A 24 36.56 45.55 -7.34
N TYR A 25 35.23 45.66 -7.20
CA TYR A 25 34.56 45.51 -5.91
C TYR A 25 34.85 44.14 -5.27
N GLN A 26 34.71 43.06 -6.04
CA GLN A 26 34.98 41.71 -5.55
C GLN A 26 36.47 41.51 -5.24
N ALA A 27 37.37 41.94 -6.13
CA ALA A 27 38.81 41.82 -5.94
C ALA A 27 39.29 42.57 -4.68
N VAL A 28 38.69 43.72 -4.35
CA VAL A 28 38.98 44.45 -3.10
C VAL A 28 38.47 43.67 -1.89
N LEU A 29 37.27 43.09 -1.94
CA LEU A 29 36.75 42.29 -0.83
C LEU A 29 37.59 41.04 -0.55
N ASP A 30 38.11 40.40 -1.60
CA ASP A 30 38.92 39.19 -1.51
C ASP A 30 40.33 39.46 -0.94
N GLN A 31 40.84 40.70 -1.08
CA GLN A 31 42.11 41.13 -0.49
C GLN A 31 42.07 41.27 1.04
N TYR A 32 40.88 41.35 1.64
CA TYR A 32 40.71 41.50 3.08
C TYR A 32 40.14 40.22 3.70
N PRO A 33 40.92 39.48 4.51
CA PRO A 33 40.46 38.30 5.23
C PRO A 33 39.30 38.57 6.18
N GLY A 34 38.43 37.57 6.39
CA GLY A 34 37.20 37.68 7.19
C GLY A 34 37.40 37.87 8.70
N ASP A 35 38.56 37.46 9.20
CA ASP A 35 39.02 37.50 10.60
C ASP A 35 39.63 38.85 11.01
N LEU A 36 39.82 39.77 10.05
CA LEU A 36 40.41 41.08 10.30
C LEU A 36 39.47 41.99 11.10
N CYS A 37 39.92 42.50 12.26
CA CYS A 37 39.15 43.47 13.03
C CYS A 37 38.91 44.74 12.21
N GLY A 38 37.66 45.21 12.15
CA GLY A 38 37.31 46.39 11.37
C GLY A 38 37.43 46.22 9.85
N ARG A 39 37.44 44.97 9.34
CA ARG A 39 37.45 44.62 7.91
C ARG A 39 36.55 45.54 7.08
N ARG A 40 35.32 45.73 7.55
CA ARG A 40 34.30 46.59 6.92
C ARG A 40 34.78 48.01 6.64
N THR A 41 35.40 48.63 7.63
CA THR A 41 35.92 49.98 7.48
C THR A 41 37.07 50.02 6.48
N LEU A 42 37.93 48.99 6.47
CA LEU A 42 39.13 48.93 5.63
C LEU A 42 38.80 48.76 4.14
N TYR A 43 37.95 47.80 3.77
CA TYR A 43 37.56 47.67 2.36
C TYR A 43 36.70 48.84 1.91
N LEU A 44 35.80 49.39 2.74
CA LEU A 44 35.01 50.56 2.35
C LEU A 44 35.91 51.77 2.07
N ASN A 45 36.97 51.96 2.86
CA ASN A 45 37.96 53.02 2.61
C ASN A 45 38.73 52.78 1.31
N MET A 46 39.08 51.54 0.97
CA MET A 46 39.73 51.22 -0.30
C MET A 46 38.81 51.38 -1.50
N LEU A 47 37.57 50.88 -1.41
CA LEU A 47 36.56 51.05 -2.44
C LEU A 47 36.30 52.54 -2.72
N GLN A 48 36.32 53.38 -1.69
CA GLN A 48 36.18 54.83 -1.86
C GLN A 48 37.36 55.48 -2.59
N ARG A 49 38.55 54.85 -2.60
CA ARG A 49 39.70 55.28 -3.43
C ARG A 49 39.56 54.86 -4.89
N TYR A 50 39.02 53.67 -5.15
CA TYR A 50 38.76 53.19 -6.52
C TYR A 50 37.52 53.82 -7.16
N PHE A 51 36.55 54.23 -6.35
CA PHE A 51 35.30 54.87 -6.79
C PHE A 51 35.19 56.30 -6.24
N PRO A 52 36.05 57.24 -6.68
CA PRO A 52 36.02 58.62 -6.18
C PRO A 52 34.70 59.35 -6.51
N HIS A 53 33.96 58.88 -7.52
CA HIS A 53 32.67 59.42 -7.94
C HIS A 53 31.47 58.89 -7.14
N LYS A 54 31.68 57.93 -6.24
CA LYS A 54 30.61 57.31 -5.45
C LYS A 54 30.75 57.72 -3.99
N SER A 55 29.63 58.05 -3.35
CA SER A 55 29.65 58.38 -1.93
C SER A 55 29.87 57.11 -1.10
N ARG A 56 30.43 57.28 0.10
CA ARG A 56 30.50 56.20 1.08
C ARG A 56 29.11 55.62 1.41
N HIS A 57 28.09 56.47 1.39
CA HIS A 57 26.70 56.04 1.61
C HIS A 57 26.24 55.07 0.52
N ASP A 58 26.52 55.38 -0.75
CA ASP A 58 26.12 54.51 -1.87
C ASP A 58 26.83 53.14 -1.82
N LEU A 59 28.10 53.12 -1.41
CA LEU A 59 28.86 51.87 -1.20
C LEU A 59 28.22 51.00 -0.10
N VAL A 60 27.77 51.61 1.00
CA VAL A 60 27.09 50.90 2.09
C VAL A 60 25.69 50.42 1.67
N GLU A 61 24.95 51.20 0.89
CA GLU A 61 23.66 50.76 0.36
C GLU A 61 23.81 49.61 -0.65
N HIS A 62 24.86 49.63 -1.47
CA HIS A 62 25.17 48.51 -2.35
C HIS A 62 25.53 47.23 -1.60
N GLU A 63 26.32 47.33 -0.54
CA GLU A 63 26.63 46.20 0.35
C GLU A 63 25.35 45.57 0.91
N LYS A 64 24.45 46.39 1.47
CA LYS A 64 23.15 45.92 1.98
C LYS A 64 22.31 45.25 0.89
N TYR A 65 22.33 45.81 -0.32
CA TYR A 65 21.63 45.21 -1.46
C TYR A 65 22.23 43.85 -1.84
N CYS A 66 23.56 43.73 -1.89
CA CYS A 66 24.25 42.46 -2.12
C CYS A 66 23.88 41.43 -1.07
N ASP A 67 23.92 41.79 0.22
CA ASP A 67 23.54 40.89 1.31
C ASP A 67 22.09 40.40 1.19
N GLN A 68 21.16 41.32 0.91
CA GLN A 68 19.75 40.97 0.69
C GLN A 68 19.55 40.08 -0.54
N TYR A 69 20.27 40.36 -1.63
CA TYR A 69 20.23 39.54 -2.84
C TYR A 69 20.79 38.14 -2.61
N HIS A 70 21.95 38.02 -1.96
CA HIS A 70 22.56 36.74 -1.61
C HIS A 70 21.66 35.95 -0.68
N PHE A 71 21.09 36.59 0.35
CA PHE A 71 20.13 35.96 1.24
C PHE A 71 18.89 35.47 0.48
N ALA A 72 18.25 36.31 -0.34
CA ALA A 72 17.06 35.93 -1.10
C ALA A 72 17.35 34.80 -2.11
N ARG A 73 18.52 34.84 -2.76
CA ARG A 73 18.97 33.79 -3.68
C ARG A 73 19.18 32.46 -2.95
N GLU A 74 19.79 32.50 -1.76
CA GLU A 74 20.03 31.31 -0.95
C GLU A 74 18.72 30.73 -0.41
N GLN A 75 17.82 31.57 0.11
CA GLN A 75 16.49 31.16 0.54
C GLN A 75 15.70 30.49 -0.60
N ARG A 76 15.78 31.05 -1.82
CA ARG A 76 15.18 30.44 -3.00
C ARG A 76 15.79 29.07 -3.32
N ARG A 77 17.12 28.93 -3.22
CA ARG A 77 17.82 27.66 -3.44
C ARG A 77 17.36 26.59 -2.47
N ILE A 78 17.32 26.92 -1.18
CA ILE A 78 16.86 26.01 -0.11
C ILE A 78 15.41 25.61 -0.35
N LEU A 79 14.52 26.57 -0.65
CA LEU A 79 13.11 26.29 -0.91
C LEU A 79 12.92 25.34 -2.10
N ILE A 80 13.65 25.54 -3.19
CA ILE A 80 13.59 24.66 -4.37
C ILE A 80 14.13 23.26 -4.04
N SER A 81 15.23 23.16 -3.30
CA SER A 81 15.77 21.85 -2.89
C SER A 81 14.78 21.08 -2.03
N ASN A 82 14.26 21.73 -0.99
CA ASN A 82 13.28 21.16 -0.07
C ASN A 82 11.99 20.76 -0.80
N TRP A 83 11.49 21.60 -1.72
CA TRP A 83 10.36 21.24 -2.57
C TRP A 83 10.63 19.98 -3.40
N ASN A 84 11.80 19.87 -4.01
CA ASN A 84 12.16 18.71 -4.81
C ASN A 84 12.32 17.45 -3.95
N GLU A 85 12.91 17.55 -2.75
CA GLU A 85 13.00 16.47 -1.77
C GLU A 85 11.62 15.99 -1.34
N ASN A 86 10.77 16.88 -0.82
CA ASN A 86 9.42 16.55 -0.39
C ASN A 86 8.59 15.94 -1.52
N ARG A 87 8.72 16.45 -2.75
CA ARG A 87 8.01 15.91 -3.90
C ARG A 87 8.44 14.48 -4.19
N ARG A 88 9.73 14.18 -4.16
CA ARG A 88 10.23 12.80 -4.36
C ARG A 88 9.74 11.88 -3.26
N ASP A 89 9.85 12.29 -2.01
CA ASP A 89 9.43 11.48 -0.86
C ASP A 89 7.92 11.21 -0.89
N PHE A 90 7.12 12.20 -1.26
CA PHE A 90 5.69 12.04 -1.43
C PHE A 90 5.37 11.03 -2.54
N ILE A 91 6.02 11.14 -3.70
CA ILE A 91 5.83 10.19 -4.81
C ILE A 91 6.23 8.77 -4.38
N GLN A 92 7.37 8.61 -3.71
CA GLN A 92 7.82 7.31 -3.23
C GLN A 92 6.83 6.68 -2.24
N LYS A 93 6.33 7.46 -1.28
CA LYS A 93 5.30 7.00 -0.34
C LYS A 93 4.02 6.61 -1.07
N ALA A 94 3.55 7.43 -2.01
CA ALA A 94 2.35 7.12 -2.78
C ALA A 94 2.49 5.84 -3.60
N VAL A 95 3.65 5.64 -4.24
CA VAL A 95 3.95 4.40 -5.00
C VAL A 95 3.97 3.19 -4.06
N LEU A 96 4.62 3.30 -2.90
CA LEU A 96 4.66 2.21 -1.92
C LEU A 96 3.27 1.84 -1.42
N THR A 97 2.47 2.82 -1.00
CA THR A 97 1.09 2.59 -0.53
C THR A 97 0.22 1.97 -1.61
N LEU A 98 0.38 2.40 -2.86
CA LEU A 98 -0.35 1.80 -3.99
C LEU A 98 0.08 0.33 -4.19
N ALA A 99 1.37 0.04 -4.15
CA ALA A 99 1.89 -1.32 -4.29
C ALA A 99 1.37 -2.24 -3.16
N GLU A 100 1.36 -1.76 -1.92
CA GLU A 100 0.81 -2.47 -0.77
C GLU A 100 -0.70 -2.75 -0.94
N ALA A 101 -1.47 -1.76 -1.38
CA ALA A 101 -2.90 -1.93 -1.64
C ALA A 101 -3.17 -2.93 -2.77
N CYS A 102 -2.40 -2.88 -3.87
CA CYS A 102 -2.50 -3.85 -4.96
C CYS A 102 -2.15 -5.27 -4.50
N ALA A 103 -1.10 -5.43 -3.68
CA ALA A 103 -0.72 -6.73 -3.13
C ALA A 103 -1.80 -7.28 -2.20
N ALA A 104 -2.34 -6.46 -1.30
CA ALA A 104 -3.43 -6.85 -0.41
C ALA A 104 -4.68 -7.29 -1.19
N HIS A 105 -5.05 -6.54 -2.23
CA HIS A 105 -6.18 -6.88 -3.09
C HIS A 105 -5.96 -8.20 -3.84
N ALA A 106 -4.78 -8.42 -4.41
CA ALA A 106 -4.45 -9.67 -5.08
C ALA A 106 -4.50 -10.87 -4.11
N MET A 107 -4.02 -10.70 -2.87
CA MET A 107 -4.13 -11.74 -1.84
C MET A 107 -5.59 -12.03 -1.48
N GLU A 108 -6.42 -11.00 -1.28
CA GLU A 108 -7.85 -11.17 -1.02
C GLU A 108 -8.57 -11.90 -2.16
N ASP A 109 -8.26 -11.56 -3.41
CA ASP A 109 -8.79 -12.24 -4.59
C ASP A 109 -8.44 -13.73 -4.62
N THR A 110 -7.20 -14.09 -4.27
CA THR A 110 -6.81 -15.51 -4.18
C THR A 110 -7.57 -16.24 -3.08
N LEU A 111 -7.69 -15.64 -1.89
CA LEU A 111 -8.46 -16.22 -0.78
C LEU A 111 -9.94 -16.37 -1.12
N ALA A 112 -10.53 -15.40 -1.82
CA ALA A 112 -11.92 -15.48 -2.26
C ALA A 112 -12.13 -16.62 -3.27
N LYS A 113 -11.20 -16.81 -4.21
CA LYS A 113 -11.23 -17.94 -5.16
C LYS A 113 -11.11 -19.28 -4.44
N ASP A 114 -10.19 -19.41 -3.49
CA ASP A 114 -9.99 -20.65 -2.75
C ASP A 114 -11.18 -20.97 -1.84
N ARG A 115 -11.77 -19.95 -1.20
CA ARG A 115 -13.02 -20.10 -0.43
C ARG A 115 -14.17 -20.60 -1.30
N ARG A 116 -14.33 -20.08 -2.53
CA ARG A 116 -15.34 -20.57 -3.48
C ARG A 116 -15.11 -22.04 -3.83
N LYS A 117 -13.87 -22.43 -4.18
CA LYS A 117 -13.53 -23.84 -4.46
C LYS A 117 -13.82 -24.75 -3.28
N GLN A 118 -13.47 -24.32 -2.06
CA GLN A 118 -13.77 -25.08 -0.85
C GLN A 118 -15.28 -25.25 -0.63
N GLN A 119 -16.07 -24.20 -0.85
CA GLN A 119 -17.52 -24.25 -0.75
C GLN A 119 -18.12 -25.23 -1.77
N GLU A 120 -17.66 -25.19 -3.02
CA GLU A 120 -18.09 -26.11 -4.08
C GLU A 120 -17.76 -27.56 -3.74
N LEU A 121 -16.53 -27.82 -3.27
CA LEU A 121 -16.10 -29.16 -2.84
C LEU A 121 -16.92 -29.66 -1.65
N CYS A 122 -17.17 -28.81 -0.65
CA CYS A 122 -18.02 -29.14 0.48
C CYS A 122 -19.46 -29.46 0.05
N ALA A 123 -20.02 -28.67 -0.88
CA ALA A 123 -21.36 -28.91 -1.42
C ALA A 123 -21.41 -30.26 -2.17
N HIS A 124 -20.41 -30.56 -2.99
CA HIS A 124 -20.30 -31.83 -3.72
C HIS A 124 -20.18 -33.03 -2.79
N LEU A 125 -19.29 -32.95 -1.78
CA LEU A 125 -19.13 -34.02 -0.79
C LEU A 125 -20.42 -34.22 0.01
N LYS A 126 -21.10 -33.15 0.41
CA LYS A 126 -22.39 -33.24 1.10
C LYS A 126 -23.43 -33.94 0.24
N ALA A 127 -23.52 -33.62 -1.05
CA ALA A 127 -24.43 -34.29 -1.98
C ALA A 127 -24.13 -35.80 -2.08
N LYS A 128 -22.85 -36.18 -2.21
CA LYS A 128 -22.44 -37.59 -2.22
C LYS A 128 -22.79 -38.32 -0.93
N VAL A 129 -22.58 -37.69 0.22
CA VAL A 129 -22.94 -38.29 1.53
C VAL A 129 -24.44 -38.50 1.64
N LEU A 130 -25.25 -37.55 1.15
CA LEU A 130 -26.71 -37.71 1.13
C LEU A 130 -27.15 -38.85 0.22
N GLN A 131 -26.59 -38.95 -0.99
CA GLN A 131 -26.85 -40.07 -1.90
C GLN A 131 -26.45 -41.42 -1.29
N TRP A 132 -25.28 -41.49 -0.65
CA TRP A 132 -24.83 -42.69 0.03
C TRP A 132 -25.78 -43.10 1.15
N ARG A 133 -26.24 -42.15 1.98
CA ARG A 133 -27.21 -42.43 3.04
C ARG A 133 -28.53 -42.97 2.50
N ALA A 134 -29.09 -42.32 1.47
CA ALA A 134 -30.31 -42.79 0.82
C ALA A 134 -30.14 -44.20 0.24
N HIS A 135 -28.97 -44.49 -0.36
CA HIS A 135 -28.66 -45.82 -0.86
C HIS A 135 -28.58 -46.86 0.27
N GLN A 136 -27.96 -46.53 1.41
CA GLN A 136 -27.89 -47.42 2.58
C GLN A 136 -29.28 -47.70 3.18
N GLU A 137 -30.14 -46.68 3.27
CA GLU A 137 -31.53 -46.85 3.74
C GLU A 137 -32.33 -47.78 2.82
N GLU A 138 -32.17 -47.64 1.51
CA GLU A 138 -32.80 -48.51 0.52
C GLU A 138 -32.30 -49.96 0.63
N VAL A 139 -30.98 -50.16 0.75
CA VAL A 139 -30.38 -51.49 0.95
C VAL A 139 -30.94 -52.15 2.22
N ALA A 140 -30.96 -51.42 3.35
CA ALA A 140 -31.50 -51.94 4.60
C ALA A 140 -32.99 -52.33 4.47
N ARG A 141 -33.79 -51.53 3.75
CA ARG A 141 -35.20 -51.85 3.48
C ARG A 141 -35.35 -53.16 2.69
N LEU A 142 -34.56 -53.33 1.63
CA LEU A 142 -34.58 -54.54 0.81
C LEU A 142 -34.13 -55.77 1.61
N GLU A 143 -33.09 -55.65 2.45
CA GLU A 143 -32.64 -56.72 3.34
C GLU A 143 -33.73 -57.14 4.34
N MET A 144 -34.45 -56.17 4.92
CA MET A 144 -35.59 -56.44 5.78
C MET A 144 -36.68 -57.23 5.04
N GLU A 145 -37.03 -56.82 3.81
CA GLU A 145 -38.03 -57.52 3.00
C GLU A 145 -37.60 -58.96 2.65
N ILE A 146 -36.33 -59.16 2.28
CA ILE A 146 -35.78 -60.50 2.02
C ILE A 146 -35.85 -61.35 3.27
N SER A 147 -35.48 -60.80 4.44
CA SER A 147 -35.52 -61.53 5.71
C SER A 147 -36.96 -61.91 6.11
N ALA A 148 -37.94 -61.03 5.87
CA ALA A 148 -39.35 -61.29 6.12
C ALA A 148 -39.87 -62.43 5.23
N LYS A 149 -39.59 -62.37 3.91
CA LYS A 149 -39.95 -63.45 2.97
C LYS A 149 -39.32 -64.79 3.34
N ARG A 150 -38.08 -64.80 3.83
CA ARG A 150 -37.42 -66.04 4.31
C ARG A 150 -38.16 -66.62 5.52
N ARG A 151 -38.50 -65.79 6.51
CA ARG A 151 -39.25 -66.21 7.71
C ARG A 151 -40.65 -66.72 7.36
N GLU A 152 -41.35 -66.10 6.41
CA GLU A 152 -42.66 -66.59 5.96
C GLU A 152 -42.57 -67.97 5.32
N LYS A 153 -41.59 -68.17 4.42
CA LYS A 153 -41.36 -69.49 3.80
C LYS A 153 -41.01 -70.56 4.84
N GLU A 154 -40.25 -70.22 5.87
CA GLU A 154 -39.97 -71.14 6.99
C GLU A 154 -41.23 -71.48 7.78
N LYS A 155 -42.05 -70.48 8.13
CA LYS A 155 -43.34 -70.69 8.81
C LYS A 155 -44.31 -71.53 7.97
N GLU A 156 -44.37 -71.31 6.67
CA GLU A 156 -45.20 -72.12 5.75
C GLU A 156 -44.73 -73.58 5.72
N LYS A 157 -43.42 -73.82 5.60
CA LYS A 157 -42.85 -75.17 5.69
C LYS A 157 -43.18 -75.82 7.03
N GLU A 158 -43.10 -75.08 8.13
CA GLU A 158 -43.45 -75.58 9.46
C GLU A 158 -44.93 -75.94 9.58
N LYS A 159 -45.84 -75.10 9.05
CA LYS A 159 -47.28 -75.39 9.00
C LYS A 159 -47.57 -76.66 8.20
N LEU A 160 -47.00 -76.77 6.99
CA LEU A 160 -47.15 -77.96 6.14
C LEU A 160 -46.60 -79.23 6.83
N TRP A 161 -45.49 -79.10 7.56
CA TRP A 161 -44.93 -80.20 8.33
C TRP A 161 -45.87 -80.63 9.47
N LYS A 162 -46.43 -79.68 10.23
CA LYS A 162 -47.40 -79.95 11.30
C LYS A 162 -48.68 -80.61 10.77
N GLU A 163 -49.21 -80.15 9.62
CA GLU A 163 -50.37 -80.80 8.98
C GLU A 163 -50.07 -82.25 8.57
N LYS A 164 -48.91 -82.50 7.94
CA LYS A 164 -48.48 -83.85 7.59
C LYS A 164 -48.36 -84.74 8.84
N GLU A 165 -47.79 -84.22 9.92
CA GLU A 165 -47.67 -84.94 11.18
C GLU A 165 -49.05 -85.30 11.77
N LEU A 166 -50.00 -84.36 11.77
CA LEU A 166 -51.37 -84.60 12.23
C LEU A 166 -52.09 -85.67 11.40
N LEU A 167 -51.96 -85.63 10.07
CA LEU A 167 -52.52 -86.65 9.18
C LEU A 167 -51.93 -88.03 9.47
N GLN A 168 -50.60 -88.15 9.62
CA GLN A 168 -49.96 -89.40 9.99
C GLN A 168 -50.44 -89.95 11.34
N ARG A 169 -50.66 -89.07 12.34
CA ARG A 169 -51.22 -89.47 13.64
C ARG A 169 -52.67 -89.96 13.52
N ALA A 170 -53.48 -89.33 12.68
CA ALA A 170 -54.86 -89.77 12.43
C ALA A 170 -54.92 -91.12 11.71
N GLU A 171 -54.06 -91.36 10.72
CA GLU A 171 -53.96 -92.65 10.03
C GLU A 171 -53.50 -93.77 10.97
N LYS A 172 -52.55 -93.50 11.87
CA LYS A 172 -52.11 -94.46 12.89
C LYS A 172 -53.23 -94.80 13.89
N LYS A 173 -54.06 -93.82 14.28
CA LYS A 173 -55.23 -94.04 15.14
C LYS A 173 -56.35 -94.85 14.48
N LYS A 174 -56.44 -94.87 13.15
CA LYS A 174 -57.44 -95.67 12.39
C LYS A 174 -57.00 -97.12 12.14
N LYS A 175 -55.73 -97.45 12.41
CA LYS A 175 -55.14 -98.79 12.23
C LYS A 175 -55.05 -99.59 13.54
N VAL A 176 -55.66 -99.08 14.63
CA VAL A 176 -55.88 -99.74 15.92
C VAL A 176 -57.36 -100.00 16.04
#